data_AF-A0A218QAC9-F1
#
_entry.id   AF-A0A218QAC9-F1
#
_cell.length_a   1.000
_cell.length_b   1.000
_cell.length_c   1.000
_cell.angle_alpha   90.00
_cell.angle_beta   90.00
_cell.angle_gamma   90.00
#
_symmetry.space_group_name_H-M   'P 1'
#
loop_
_entity.id
_entity.type
_entity.pdbx_description
1 polymer ?
#
loop_
_entity_poly.entity_id
_entity_poly.type
_entity_poly.pdbx_seq_one_letter_code
_entity_poly.pdbx_strand_id
1 'polypeptide(L)' 'MRYLNNVKFLNKIETGVEIAIFFTLFFAAIIKFDVDTTQALFYIILAVIISPFSKIEKGIKRPLLLIGFASGVFLGYF' A
#
# COMPACT_ATOMS: atom_id res chain seq x y z
N MET A 1 29.51 -13.40 -2.15
CA MET A 1 28.76 -12.82 -1.01
C MET A 1 28.25 -11.38 -1.22
N ARG A 2 28.54 -10.67 -2.33
CA ARG A 2 28.00 -9.32 -2.59
C ARG A 2 26.50 -9.28 -2.96
N TYR A 3 26.01 -10.27 -3.72
CA TYR A 3 24.60 -10.33 -4.15
C TYR A 3 23.61 -10.46 -2.99
N LEU A 4 23.92 -11.26 -1.97
CA LEU A 4 23.05 -11.47 -0.80
C LEU A 4 22.86 -10.21 0.06
N ASN A 5 23.87 -9.34 0.14
CA ASN A 5 23.76 -8.07 0.87
C ASN A 5 22.88 -7.05 0.15
N ASN A 6 22.95 -6.97 -1.19
CA ASN A 6 22.08 -6.09 -1.97
C ASN A 6 20.60 -6.47 -1.83
N VAL A 7 20.28 -7.77 -1.85
CA VAL A 7 18.90 -8.26 -1.71
C VAL A 7 18.33 -7.95 -0.31
N LYS A 8 19.12 -8.12 0.76
CA LYS A 8 18.70 -7.73 2.12
C LYS A 8 18.45 -6.24 2.26
N PHE A 9 19.28 -5.40 1.64
CA PHE A 9 19.12 -3.95 1.70
C PHE A 9 17.88 -3.50 0.93
N LEU A 10 17.63 -4.06 -0.25
CA LEU A 10 16.44 -3.79 -1.05
C LEU A 10 15.16 -4.16 -0.29
N ASN A 11 15.15 -5.35 0.33
CA ASN A 11 14.02 -5.81 1.13
C ASN A 11 13.72 -4.90 2.33
N LYS A 12 14.76 -4.29 2.92
CA LYS A 12 14.61 -3.36 4.06
C LYS A 12 14.04 -2.02 3.62
N ILE A 13 14.50 -1.48 2.48
CA ILE A 13 13.95 -0.26 1.88
C ILE A 13 12.49 -0.49 1.51
N GLU A 14 12.20 -1.61 0.84
CA GLU A 14 10.83 -1.94 0.43
C GLU A 14 9.88 -2.00 1.62
N THR A 15 10.29 -2.62 2.73
CA THR A 15 9.46 -2.62 3.96
C THR A 15 9.29 -1.21 4.55
N GLY A 16 10.30 -0.35 4.48
CA GLY A 16 10.15 1.06 4.86
C GLY A 16 9.13 1.81 3.98
N VAL A 17 9.14 1.55 2.67
CA VAL A 17 8.19 2.11 1.71
C VAL A 17 6.78 1.56 1.96
N GLU A 18 6.63 0.26 2.21
CA GLU A 18 5.34 -0.36 2.57
C GLU A 18 4.72 0.32 3.80
N ILE A 19 5.52 0.58 4.84
CA ILE A 19 5.07 1.29 6.04
C ILE A 19 4.63 2.72 5.71
N ALA A 20 5.40 3.47 4.92
CA ALA A 20 5.08 4.84 4.55
C ALA A 20 3.78 4.94 3.73
N ILE A 21 3.58 4.02 2.77
CA ILE A 21 2.35 3.94 1.98
C ILE A 21 1.16 3.57 2.88
N PHE A 22 1.34 2.59 3.78
CA PHE A 22 0.31 2.19 4.74
C PHE A 22 -0.19 3.38 5.57
N PHE A 23 0.71 4.14 6.18
CA PHE A 23 0.31 5.30 6.98
C PHE A 23 -0.36 6.38 6.14
N THR A 24 0.13 6.65 4.93
CA THR A 24 -0.50 7.62 4.02
C THR A 24 -1.94 7.23 3.70
N LEU A 25 -2.18 5.97 3.35
CA LEU A 25 -3.53 5.47 3.06
C LEU A 25 -4.43 5.48 4.29
N PHE A 26 -3.88 5.17 5.46
CA PHE A 26 -4.60 5.22 6.73
C PHE A 26 -5.07 6.64 7.06
N PHE A 27 -4.20 7.65 6.93
CA PHE A 27 -4.59 9.04 7.13
C PHE A 27 -5.59 9.52 6.07
N ALA A 28 -5.40 9.14 4.81
CA ALA A 28 -6.34 9.46 3.75
C ALA A 28 -7.74 8.89 4.04
N ALA A 29 -7.80 7.65 4.54
CA ALA A 29 -9.05 7.03 4.97
C ALA A 29 -9.73 7.82 6.10
N ILE A 30 -8.98 8.23 7.13
CA ILE A 30 -9.53 9.04 8.23
C ILE A 30 -10.08 10.36 7.72
N ILE A 31 -9.32 11.06 6.88
CA ILE A 31 -9.72 12.38 6.33
C ILE A 31 -10.99 12.24 5.46
N LYS A 32 -11.10 11.16 4.68
CA LYS A 32 -12.26 10.94 3.81
C LYS A 32 -13.44 10.28 4.48
N PHE A 33 -13.29 9.73 5.69
CA PHE A 33 -14.34 8.93 6.34
C PHE A 33 -15.67 9.67 6.47
N ASP A 34 -15.62 10.95 6.81
CA ASP A 34 -16.79 11.81 7.00
C ASP A 34 -17.32 12.43 5.68
N VAL A 35 -16.48 12.48 4.65
CA VAL A 35 -16.80 13.14 3.37
C VAL A 35 -17.36 12.16 2.34
N ASP A 36 -16.68 11.02 2.19
CA ASP A 36 -17.02 9.96 1.25
C ASP A 36 -16.57 8.63 1.84
N THR A 37 -17.52 7.93 2.47
CA THR A 37 -17.29 6.64 3.10
C THR A 37 -16.82 5.57 2.11
N THR A 38 -17.19 5.69 0.83
CA THR A 38 -16.77 4.73 -0.22
C THR A 38 -15.30 4.93 -0.56
N GLN A 39 -14.88 6.19 -0.73
CA GLN A 39 -13.47 6.53 -0.94
C GLN A 39 -12.61 6.17 0.29
N ALA A 40 -13.14 6.37 1.50
CA ALA A 40 -12.46 5.96 2.73
C ALA A 40 -12.29 4.43 2.82
N LEU A 41 -13.34 3.66 2.53
CA LEU A 41 -13.28 2.19 2.47
C LEU A 41 -12.25 1.72 1.45
N PHE A 42 -12.19 2.37 0.29
CA PHE A 42 -11.21 2.07 -0.74
C PHE A 42 -9.77 2.23 -0.23
N TYR A 43 -9.45 3.34 0.45
CA TYR A 43 -8.12 3.53 1.04
C TYR A 43 -7.82 2.53 2.16
N ILE A 44 -8.81 2.14 2.96
CA ILE A 44 -8.65 1.09 3.98
C ILE A 44 -8.30 -0.25 3.31
N ILE A 45 -8.98 -0.62 2.23
CA ILE A 45 -8.70 -1.87 1.49
C ILE A 45 -7.26 -1.85 0.97
N LEU A 46 -6.81 -0.74 0.36
CA LEU A 46 -5.43 -0.61 -0.10
C LEU A 46 -4.42 -0.68 1.06
N ALA A 47 -4.73 -0.05 2.20
CA ALA A 47 -3.89 -0.11 3.40
C ALA A 47 -3.76 -1.54 3.92
N VAL A 48 -4.85 -2.32 3.93
CA VAL A 48 -4.83 -3.73 4.36
C VAL A 48 -3.94 -4.57 3.42
N ILE A 49 -4.03 -4.36 2.11
CA ILE A 49 -3.23 -5.09 1.11
C ILE A 49 -1.74 -4.82 1.32
N ILE A 50 -1.35 -3.55 1.46
CA ILE A 50 0.05 -3.15 1.58
C ILE A 50 0.60 -3.26 3.01
N SER A 51 -0.26 -3.56 3.97
CA SER A 51 0.10 -3.63 5.39
C SER A 51 1.39 -4.44 5.57
N PRO A 52 2.40 -3.90 6.28
CA PRO A 52 3.64 -4.62 6.56
C PRO A 52 3.39 -5.84 7.46
N PHE A 53 2.23 -5.88 8.13
CA PHE A 53 1.78 -6.98 8.98
C PHE A 53 1.02 -8.07 8.22
N SER A 54 0.66 -7.81 6.96
CA SER A 54 -0.03 -8.78 6.11
C SER A 54 0.95 -9.88 5.67
N LYS A 55 0.50 -11.13 5.78
CA LYS A 55 1.23 -12.34 5.32
C LYS A 55 1.23 -12.50 3.79
N ILE A 56 0.73 -11.52 3.04
CA ILE A 56 0.72 -11.56 1.57
C ILE A 56 2.18 -11.50 1.09
N GLU A 57 2.53 -12.35 0.12
CA GLU A 57 3.86 -12.35 -0.47
C GLU A 57 4.15 -11.02 -1.18
N LYS A 58 5.37 -10.49 -1.02
CA LYS A 58 5.79 -9.22 -1.63
C LYS A 58 5.58 -9.19 -3.15
N GLY A 59 5.78 -10.33 -3.82
CA GLY A 59 5.54 -10.47 -5.26
C GLY A 59 4.08 -10.24 -5.67
N ILE A 60 3.12 -10.50 -4.78
CA ILE A 60 1.68 -10.34 -5.01
C ILE A 60 1.20 -8.95 -4.56
N LYS A 61 1.82 -8.37 -3.51
CA LYS A 61 1.48 -7.02 -3.04
C LYS A 61 1.67 -5.96 -4.12
N ARG A 62 2.74 -6.05 -4.91
CA ARG A 62 3.06 -5.08 -5.98
C ARG A 62 1.98 -4.98 -7.07
N PRO A 63 1.56 -6.07 -7.74
CA PRO A 63 0.49 -6.00 -8.73
C PRO A 63 -0.85 -5.60 -8.10
N LEU A 64 -1.16 -6.03 -6.86
CA LEU A 64 -2.39 -5.60 -6.18
C LEU A 64 -2.40 -4.09 -5.91
N LEU A 65 -1.27 -3.51 -5.48
CA LEU A 65 -1.13 -2.07 -5.33
C LEU A 65 -1.29 -1.33 -6.66
N LEU A 66 -0.70 -1.84 -7.75
CA LEU A 66 -0.82 -1.23 -9.07
C LEU A 66 -2.26 -1.26 -9.59
N ILE A 67 -2.94 -2.39 -9.45
CA ILE A 67 -4.36 -2.55 -9.82
C ILE A 67 -5.21 -1.63 -8.95
N GLY A 68 -4.95 -1.59 -7.65
CA GLY A 68 -5.60 -0.70 -6.70
C GLY A 68 -5.38 0.76 -7.05
N PHE A 69 -4.16 1.17 -7.39
CA PHE A 69 -3.89 2.54 -7.82
C PHE A 69 -4.64 2.88 -9.12
N ALA A 70 -4.59 2.01 -10.12
CA ALA A 70 -5.28 2.21 -11.40
C ALA A 70 -6.80 2.32 -11.23
N SER A 71 -7.41 1.47 -10.38
CA SER A 71 -8.84 1.56 -10.08
C SER A 71 -9.19 2.84 -9.33
N GLY A 72 -8.34 3.29 -8.41
CA GLY A 72 -8.51 4.57 -7.72
C GLY A 72 -8.48 5.76 -8.67
N VAL A 73 -7.55 5.77 -9.64
CA VAL A 73 -7.50 6.80 -10.68
C VAL A 73 -8.77 6.77 -11.54
N PHE A 74 -9.21 5.59 -11.96
CA PHE A 74 -10.42 5.43 -12.77
C PHE A 74 -11.69 5.90 -12.04
N LEU A 75 -11.77 5.67 -10.73
CA LEU A 75 -12.89 6.07 -9.88
C LEU A 75 -12.81 7.55 -9.43
N GLY A 76 -11.74 8.28 -9.75
CA GLY A 76 -11.55 9.67 -9.35
C GLY A 76 -11.18 9.83 -7.87
N TYR A 77 -10.62 8.79 -7.26
CA TYR A 77 -10.19 8.79 -5.86
C TYR A 77 -8.77 9.32 -5.65
N PHE A 78 -8.01 9.53 -6.72
CA PHE A 78 -6.68 10.15 -6.71
C PHE A 78 -6.64 11.33 -7.67
#